data_AF-A0A6N2JQK0-F1
#
_entry.id   AF-A0A6N2JQK0-F1
#
_cell.length_a   1.000
_cell.length_b   1.000
_cell.length_c   1.000
_cell.angle_alpha   90.00
_cell.angle_beta   90.00
_cell.angle_gamma   90.00
#
_symmetry.space_group_name_H-M   'P 1'
#
loop_
_entity.id
_entity.type
_entity.pdbx_description
1 polymer ?
#
loop_
_entity_poly.entity_id
_entity_poly.type
_entity_poly.pdbx_seq_one_letter_code
_entity_poly.pdbx_strand_id
1 'polypeptide(L)'
;MNSFRRIVFLLLLTLALVATIGMSDVSFFADSETKTSLADEAWGQAGSIAYQAASRTMRSKNGEGVPLNNVQKRYLRRYFIDYIDRVQIIYNSQMMDRWILGNVAVHFGQVETIAQTYCDRIYLRDDYKPEDPRQLSILAHEMVHVRQCFQNGGLDQFGYQYFVEYKRAKQKYENNLMEREAYDLQNRFAKANL
;
A
#
# COMPACT_ATOMS: atom_id res chain seq x y z
N MET A 1 15.69 -61.17 -2.00
CA MET A 1 14.42 -60.54 -1.55
C MET A 1 14.33 -59.14 -2.16
N ASN A 2 13.42 -58.95 -3.12
CA ASN A 2 13.44 -57.83 -4.07
C ASN A 2 13.16 -56.46 -3.46
N SER A 3 13.94 -55.47 -3.92
CA SER A 3 13.87 -54.03 -3.58
C SER A 3 12.45 -53.45 -3.70
N PHE A 4 11.62 -54.02 -4.57
CA PHE A 4 10.20 -53.66 -4.73
C PHE A 4 9.34 -53.85 -3.46
N ARG A 5 9.63 -54.85 -2.63
CA ARG A 5 8.86 -55.08 -1.38
C ARG A 5 9.15 -54.04 -0.29
N ARG A 6 10.34 -53.43 -0.28
CA ARG A 6 10.69 -52.37 0.68
C ARG A 6 10.02 -51.03 0.35
N ILE A 7 9.86 -50.73 -0.94
CA ILE A 7 9.22 -49.48 -1.41
C ILE A 7 7.71 -49.51 -1.13
N VAL A 8 7.05 -50.66 -1.33
CA VAL A 8 5.62 -50.83 -1.01
C VAL A 8 5.35 -50.75 0.50
N PHE A 9 6.26 -51.24 1.34
CA PHE A 9 6.12 -51.15 2.80
C PHE A 9 6.31 -49.72 3.34
N LEU A 10 7.19 -48.92 2.71
CA LEU A 10 7.37 -47.50 3.04
C LEU A 10 6.19 -46.64 2.59
N LEU A 11 5.59 -46.93 1.43
CA LEU A 11 4.38 -46.24 0.96
C LEU A 11 3.13 -46.57 1.80
N LEU A 12 3.04 -47.78 2.36
CA LEU A 12 1.95 -48.16 3.26
C LEU A 12 2.10 -47.61 4.68
N LEU A 13 3.32 -47.30 5.13
CA LEU A 13 3.52 -46.64 6.43
C LEU A 13 3.21 -45.13 6.38
N THR A 14 3.38 -44.47 5.23
CA THR A 14 2.97 -43.07 5.05
C THR A 14 1.47 -42.90 4.83
N LEU A 15 0.75 -43.95 4.37
CA LEU A 15 -0.71 -43.91 4.21
C LEU A 15 -1.48 -44.30 5.48
N ALA A 16 -0.82 -44.89 6.48
CA ALA A 16 -1.44 -45.27 7.76
C ALA A 16 -1.21 -44.25 8.89
N LEU A 17 -0.48 -43.16 8.65
CA LEU A 17 -0.46 -41.99 9.56
C LEU A 17 -1.59 -40.99 9.24
N VAL A 18 -2.57 -41.40 8.43
CA VAL A 18 -3.81 -40.66 8.13
C VAL A 18 -4.98 -41.11 9.00
N ALA A 19 -4.79 -42.08 9.90
CA ALA A 19 -5.84 -42.52 10.80
C ALA A 19 -5.30 -42.65 12.22
N THR A 20 -5.41 -41.57 13.01
CA THR A 20 -5.60 -41.48 14.47
C THR A 20 -4.84 -40.34 15.12
N ILE A 21 -5.22 -39.09 14.83
CA ILE A 21 -5.23 -38.04 15.86
C ILE A 21 -6.54 -37.27 15.67
N GLY A 22 -7.45 -37.43 16.64
CA GLY A 22 -8.64 -36.60 16.74
C GLY A 22 -8.25 -35.16 17.02
N MET A 23 -8.34 -34.29 16.01
CA MET A 23 -8.37 -32.82 16.13
C MET A 23 -9.10 -32.26 14.89
N SER A 24 -10.40 -32.52 14.79
CA SER A 24 -11.26 -32.04 13.69
C SER A 24 -11.47 -30.53 13.68
N ASP A 25 -11.05 -29.80 14.71
CA ASP A 25 -11.19 -28.34 14.79
C ASP A 25 -9.87 -27.56 14.66
N VAL A 26 -8.71 -28.20 14.44
CA VAL A 26 -7.42 -27.48 14.29
C VAL A 26 -6.93 -27.51 12.83
N SER A 27 -7.26 -28.57 12.11
CA SER A 27 -6.82 -28.79 10.72
C SER A 27 -7.49 -27.83 9.71
N PHE A 28 -8.77 -27.48 9.94
CA PHE A 28 -9.52 -26.57 9.07
C PHE A 28 -9.04 -25.11 9.21
N PHE A 29 -8.74 -24.68 10.44
CA PHE A 29 -8.23 -23.33 10.70
C PHE A 29 -6.81 -23.16 10.16
N ALA A 30 -5.93 -24.15 10.38
CA ALA A 30 -4.56 -24.13 9.86
C ALA A 30 -4.50 -24.05 8.32
N ASP A 31 -5.38 -24.77 7.60
CA ASP A 31 -5.43 -24.73 6.14
C ASP A 31 -6.02 -23.41 5.60
N SER A 32 -6.90 -22.75 6.37
CA SER A 32 -7.43 -21.43 6.02
C SER A 32 -6.44 -20.29 6.29
N GLU A 33 -5.69 -20.35 7.39
CA GLU A 33 -4.69 -19.36 7.78
C GLU A 33 -3.48 -19.40 6.84
N THR A 34 -3.00 -20.60 6.50
CA THR A 34 -1.88 -20.79 5.57
C THR A 34 -2.21 -20.31 4.15
N LYS A 35 -3.41 -20.62 3.63
CA LYS A 35 -3.87 -20.08 2.33
C LYS A 35 -4.02 -18.55 2.36
N THR A 36 -4.52 -18.00 3.45
CA THR A 36 -4.65 -16.54 3.62
C THR A 36 -3.28 -15.86 3.64
N SER A 37 -2.31 -16.46 4.34
CA SER A 37 -0.93 -16.00 4.42
C SER A 37 -0.21 -16.05 3.07
N LEU A 38 -0.34 -17.13 2.29
CA LEU A 38 0.26 -17.23 0.95
C LEU A 38 -0.35 -16.21 -0.02
N ALA A 39 -1.67 -15.99 0.06
CA ALA A 39 -2.33 -14.98 -0.74
C ALA A 39 -1.90 -13.56 -0.33
N ASP A 40 -1.78 -13.27 0.97
CA ASP A 40 -1.26 -11.98 1.45
C ASP A 40 0.17 -11.74 0.93
N GLU A 41 1.05 -12.74 1.04
CA GLU A 41 2.42 -12.66 0.54
C GLU A 41 2.45 -12.35 -0.97
N ALA A 42 1.66 -13.06 -1.78
CA ALA A 42 1.60 -12.82 -3.22
C ALA A 42 1.13 -11.39 -3.55
N TRP A 43 0.12 -10.88 -2.83
CA TRP A 43 -0.35 -9.50 -2.98
C TRP A 43 0.70 -8.48 -2.54
N GLY A 44 1.40 -8.73 -1.44
CA GLY A 44 2.48 -7.88 -0.98
C GLY A 44 3.65 -7.83 -1.97
N GLN A 45 4.09 -8.97 -2.48
CA GLN A 45 5.15 -8.99 -3.50
C GLN A 45 4.73 -8.28 -4.78
N ALA A 46 3.48 -8.47 -5.23
CA ALA A 46 2.93 -7.73 -6.35
C ALA A 46 2.94 -6.22 -6.09
N GLY A 47 2.53 -5.79 -4.89
CA GLY A 47 2.52 -4.39 -4.47
C GLY A 47 3.90 -3.75 -4.44
N SER A 48 4.90 -4.46 -3.90
CA SER A 48 6.29 -4.01 -3.87
C SER A 48 6.82 -3.67 -5.26
N ILE A 49 6.51 -4.50 -6.27
CA ILE A 49 6.94 -4.28 -7.65
C ILE A 49 6.10 -3.19 -8.33
N ALA A 50 4.77 -3.29 -8.22
CA ALA A 50 3.83 -2.40 -8.89
C ALA A 50 3.99 -0.96 -8.42
N TYR A 51 4.15 -0.73 -7.11
CA TYR A 51 4.30 0.61 -6.54
C TYR A 51 5.59 1.29 -6.99
N GLN A 52 6.71 0.54 -7.09
CA GLN A 52 7.96 1.05 -7.65
C GLN A 52 7.83 1.37 -9.15
N ALA A 53 7.16 0.52 -9.93
CA ALA A 53 6.93 0.77 -11.35
C ALA A 53 6.05 2.02 -11.57
N ALA A 54 5.05 2.21 -10.71
CA ALA A 54 4.18 3.37 -10.72
C ALA A 54 4.93 4.65 -10.33
N SER A 55 5.78 4.61 -9.30
CA SER A 55 6.68 5.72 -8.94
C SER A 55 7.54 6.16 -10.12
N ARG A 56 8.18 5.20 -10.83
CA ARG A 56 8.97 5.49 -12.04
C ARG A 56 8.13 6.11 -13.15
N THR A 57 6.93 5.58 -13.38
CA THR A 57 6.02 6.06 -14.43
C THR A 57 5.50 7.46 -14.13
N MET A 58 5.10 7.73 -12.89
CA MET A 58 4.68 9.07 -12.45
C MET A 58 5.83 10.06 -12.54
N ARG A 59 7.05 9.64 -12.22
CA ARG A 59 8.26 10.47 -12.43
C ARG A 59 8.56 10.71 -13.91
N SER A 60 8.38 9.74 -14.81
CA SER A 60 8.66 9.97 -16.23
C SER A 60 7.61 10.85 -16.91
N LYS A 61 6.36 10.81 -16.44
CA LYS A 61 5.25 11.61 -16.97
C LYS A 61 5.25 13.06 -16.50
N ASN A 62 5.96 13.36 -15.42
CA ASN A 62 5.88 14.65 -14.75
C ASN A 62 7.28 15.23 -14.50
N GLY A 63 7.35 16.55 -14.30
CA GLY A 63 8.61 17.24 -14.09
C GLY A 63 9.19 17.10 -12.69
N GLU A 64 10.17 17.96 -12.41
CA GLU A 64 10.70 18.15 -11.07
C GLU A 64 9.67 18.82 -10.16
N GLY A 65 9.70 18.44 -8.88
CA GLY A 65 8.81 19.01 -7.88
C GLY A 65 9.43 20.20 -7.17
N VAL A 66 8.58 20.94 -6.46
CA VAL A 66 9.00 22.02 -5.57
C VAL A 66 8.83 21.59 -4.11
N PRO A 67 9.69 22.03 -3.19
CA PRO A 67 9.47 21.75 -1.77
C PRO A 67 8.18 22.42 -1.29
N LEU A 68 7.64 21.93 -0.17
CA LEU A 68 6.59 22.67 0.54
C LEU A 68 7.08 24.08 0.85
N ASN A 69 6.23 25.08 0.61
CA ASN A 69 6.56 26.46 0.93
C ASN A 69 6.39 26.76 2.44
N ASN A 70 6.79 27.94 2.89
CA ASN A 70 6.69 28.32 4.31
C ASN A 70 5.25 28.34 4.86
N VAL A 71 4.26 28.70 4.05
CA VAL A 71 2.84 28.70 4.42
C VAL A 71 2.35 27.27 4.67
N GLN A 72 2.55 26.36 3.73
CA GLN A 72 2.15 24.95 3.85
C GLN A 72 2.89 24.28 5.01
N LYS A 73 4.21 24.55 5.14
CA LYS A 73 5.01 24.07 6.27
C LYS A 73 4.43 24.53 7.61
N ARG A 74 4.00 25.79 7.74
CA ARG A 74 3.39 26.31 8.97
C ARG A 74 2.19 25.47 9.42
N TYR A 75 1.32 25.05 8.50
CA TYR A 75 0.15 24.23 8.83
C TYR A 75 0.50 22.76 9.13
N LEU A 76 1.39 22.19 8.33
CA LEU A 76 1.67 20.75 8.33
C LEU A 76 2.73 20.33 9.36
N ARG A 77 3.62 21.26 9.77
CA ARG A 77 4.78 20.97 10.63
C ARG A 77 4.42 20.29 11.94
N ARG A 78 3.28 20.64 12.55
CA ARG A 78 2.84 20.02 13.82
C ARG A 78 2.55 18.52 13.72
N TYR A 79 2.33 18.00 12.51
CA TYR A 79 2.01 16.59 12.26
C TYR A 79 3.20 15.82 11.67
N PHE A 80 4.10 16.51 10.95
CA PHE A 80 5.10 15.89 10.08
C PHE A 80 6.50 16.49 10.21
N ILE A 81 6.89 16.94 11.41
CA ILE A 81 8.16 17.63 11.65
C ILE A 81 9.38 16.94 11.02
N ASP A 82 9.44 15.61 11.05
CA ASP A 82 10.58 14.83 10.54
C ASP A 82 10.64 14.73 9.00
N TYR A 83 9.52 15.00 8.32
CA TYR A 83 9.34 14.80 6.88
C TYR A 83 9.14 16.09 6.10
N ILE A 84 8.81 17.19 6.79
CA ILE A 84 8.30 18.43 6.19
C ILE A 84 9.29 19.09 5.19
N ASP A 85 10.58 18.86 5.37
CA ASP A 85 11.64 19.40 4.50
C ASP A 85 12.18 18.40 3.47
N ARG A 86 11.67 17.15 3.47
CA ARG A 86 12.15 16.09 2.57
C ARG A 86 11.29 15.94 1.32
N VAL A 87 10.07 16.45 1.33
CA VAL A 87 9.08 16.18 0.29
C VAL A 87 9.13 17.18 -0.86
N GLN A 88 8.83 16.67 -2.04
CA GLN A 88 8.61 17.44 -3.27
C GLN A 88 7.17 17.31 -3.73
N ILE A 89 6.55 18.44 -4.06
CA ILE A 89 5.20 18.52 -4.59
C ILE A 89 5.28 18.83 -6.08
N ILE A 90 4.55 18.06 -6.89
CA ILE A 90 4.41 18.25 -8.32
C ILE A 90 2.96 18.64 -8.58
N TYR A 91 2.71 19.91 -8.88
CA TYR A 91 1.37 20.42 -9.24
C TYR A 91 1.06 20.18 -10.72
N ASN A 92 -0.22 20.24 -11.10
CA ASN A 92 -0.68 20.01 -12.47
C ASN A 92 -0.20 18.67 -13.06
N SER A 93 -0.19 17.64 -12.21
CA SER A 93 0.35 16.34 -12.54
C SER A 93 -0.55 15.54 -13.48
N GLN A 94 0.08 14.88 -14.45
CA GLN A 94 -0.52 13.83 -15.26
C GLN A 94 -0.62 12.54 -14.44
N MET A 95 -1.81 12.27 -13.92
CA MET A 95 -2.07 11.13 -13.05
C MET A 95 -2.10 9.80 -13.81
N MET A 96 -1.75 8.72 -13.10
CA MET A 96 -2.03 7.35 -13.53
C MET A 96 -3.44 6.93 -13.06
N ASP A 97 -4.10 6.09 -13.85
CA ASP A 97 -5.45 5.55 -13.56
C ASP A 97 -5.42 4.08 -13.08
N ARG A 98 -4.24 3.45 -13.15
CA ARG A 98 -4.01 2.07 -12.73
C ARG A 98 -2.55 1.80 -12.38
N TRP A 99 -2.32 0.80 -11.53
CA TRP A 99 -1.05 0.10 -11.41
C TRP A 99 -1.01 -1.07 -12.40
N ILE A 100 0.14 -1.28 -13.05
CA ILE A 100 0.32 -2.34 -14.06
C ILE A 100 1.48 -3.24 -13.63
N LEU A 101 1.22 -4.54 -13.53
CA LEU A 101 2.20 -5.59 -13.30
C LEU A 101 1.97 -6.75 -14.29
N GLY A 102 2.74 -6.78 -15.38
CA GLY A 102 2.53 -7.76 -16.46
C GLY A 102 1.11 -7.65 -17.03
N ASN A 103 0.34 -8.73 -16.95
CA ASN A 103 -1.07 -8.77 -17.41
C ASN A 103 -2.08 -8.38 -16.32
N VAL A 104 -1.63 -8.07 -15.10
CA VAL A 104 -2.50 -7.65 -13.99
C VAL A 104 -2.52 -6.13 -13.92
N ALA A 105 -3.72 -5.55 -14.04
CA ALA A 105 -3.95 -4.14 -13.81
C ALA A 105 -4.81 -3.95 -12.56
N VAL A 106 -4.26 -3.28 -11.55
CA VAL A 106 -5.05 -2.80 -10.41
C VAL A 106 -5.50 -1.39 -10.75
N HIS A 107 -6.76 -1.26 -11.14
CA HIS A 107 -7.34 0.04 -11.42
C HIS A 107 -7.54 0.80 -10.11
N PHE A 108 -7.24 2.10 -10.12
CA PHE A 108 -7.61 2.96 -8.99
C PHE A 108 -9.13 3.14 -8.87
N GLY A 109 -9.92 2.65 -9.84
CA GLY A 109 -11.38 2.69 -9.83
C GLY A 109 -11.92 4.12 -9.84
N GLN A 110 -13.20 4.30 -9.48
CA GLN A 110 -13.90 5.61 -9.40
C GLN A 110 -13.28 6.63 -8.43
N VAL A 111 -12.13 6.32 -7.83
CA VAL A 111 -11.34 7.28 -7.06
C VAL A 111 -10.71 8.24 -8.07
N GLU A 112 -11.36 9.39 -8.27
CA GLU A 112 -10.68 10.54 -8.86
C GLU A 112 -9.49 10.88 -7.95
N THR A 113 -8.31 10.35 -8.29
CA THR A 113 -7.10 10.60 -7.50
C THR A 113 -6.65 12.03 -7.75
N ILE A 114 -7.19 12.97 -6.96
CA ILE A 114 -6.75 14.38 -6.95
C ILE A 114 -5.26 14.45 -6.57
N ALA A 115 -4.78 13.45 -5.83
CA ALA A 115 -3.39 13.31 -5.43
C ALA A 115 -2.91 11.85 -5.52
N GLN A 116 -1.60 11.67 -5.67
CA GLN A 116 -0.91 10.39 -5.53
C GLN A 116 0.45 10.61 -4.88
N THR A 117 0.78 9.84 -3.86
CA THR A 117 2.09 9.90 -3.20
C THR A 117 2.93 8.68 -3.54
N TYR A 118 4.22 8.90 -3.80
CA TYR A 118 5.25 7.87 -3.91
C TYR A 118 6.43 8.30 -3.03
N CYS A 119 6.35 7.94 -1.75
CA CYS A 119 7.29 8.31 -0.70
C CYS A 119 7.51 9.82 -0.59
N ASP A 120 8.66 10.36 -0.99
CA ASP A 120 8.99 11.77 -0.88
C ASP A 120 8.38 12.65 -1.99
N ARG A 121 7.70 12.05 -2.97
CA ARG A 121 7.09 12.77 -4.10
C ARG A 121 5.58 12.71 -4.02
N ILE A 122 4.96 13.87 -3.92
CA ILE A 122 3.50 14.05 -3.92
C ILE A 122 3.10 14.68 -5.25
N TYR A 123 2.26 13.99 -6.00
CA TYR A 123 1.68 14.46 -7.25
C TYR A 123 0.29 15.00 -6.96
N LEU A 124 -0.01 16.23 -7.40
CA LEU A 124 -1.32 16.86 -7.32
C LEU A 124 -1.82 17.20 -8.71
N ARG A 125 -3.09 16.89 -8.98
CA ARG A 125 -3.73 17.21 -10.26
C ARG A 125 -4.00 18.71 -10.37
N ASP A 126 -4.30 19.33 -9.24
CA ASP A 126 -4.69 20.74 -9.15
C ASP A 126 -3.49 21.69 -9.25
N ASP A 127 -3.78 22.94 -9.64
CA ASP A 127 -2.86 24.06 -9.58
C ASP A 127 -2.40 24.34 -8.14
N TYR A 128 -1.23 24.97 -8.01
CA TYR A 128 -0.70 25.43 -6.74
C TYR A 128 -1.60 26.50 -6.08
N LYS A 129 -2.09 26.20 -4.87
CA LYS A 129 -2.96 27.08 -4.07
C LYS A 129 -2.55 26.99 -2.59
N PRO A 130 -1.51 27.73 -2.17
CA PRO A 130 -0.78 27.47 -0.93
C PRO A 130 -1.58 27.69 0.37
N GLU A 131 -2.64 28.49 0.31
CA GLU A 131 -3.51 28.81 1.44
C GLU A 131 -4.89 28.18 1.29
N ASP A 132 -5.17 27.47 0.18
CA ASP A 132 -6.44 26.82 -0.03
C ASP A 132 -6.59 25.66 0.98
N PRO A 133 -7.58 25.71 1.89
CA PRO A 133 -7.66 24.72 2.95
C PRO A 133 -7.97 23.31 2.44
N ARG A 134 -8.65 23.19 1.29
CA ARG A 134 -8.91 21.89 0.65
C ARG A 134 -7.59 21.30 0.16
N GLN A 135 -6.76 22.06 -0.55
CA GLN A 135 -5.43 21.63 -0.96
C GLN A 135 -4.54 21.29 0.25
N LEU A 136 -4.57 22.09 1.31
CA LEU A 136 -3.80 21.81 2.54
C LEU A 136 -4.27 20.51 3.22
N SER A 137 -5.58 20.24 3.25
CA SER A 137 -6.11 18.98 3.79
C SER A 137 -5.71 17.76 2.95
N ILE A 138 -5.70 17.89 1.62
CA ILE A 138 -5.20 16.84 0.72
C ILE A 138 -3.69 16.64 0.97
N LEU A 139 -2.90 17.70 1.08
CA LEU A 139 -1.48 17.56 1.43
C LEU A 139 -1.28 16.90 2.79
N ALA A 140 -2.15 17.13 3.78
CA ALA A 140 -2.11 16.43 5.05
C ALA A 140 -2.35 14.92 4.89
N HIS A 141 -3.28 14.52 4.01
CA HIS A 141 -3.50 13.12 3.63
C HIS A 141 -2.22 12.52 3.03
N GLU A 142 -1.69 13.15 1.99
CA GLU A 142 -0.51 12.67 1.27
C GLU A 142 0.73 12.57 2.15
N MET A 143 0.91 13.51 3.09
CA MET A 143 2.01 13.47 4.06
C MET A 143 1.90 12.29 5.05
N VAL A 144 0.71 11.70 5.27
CA VAL A 144 0.59 10.43 6.00
C VAL A 144 1.27 9.30 5.22
N HIS A 145 1.07 9.23 3.90
CA HIS A 145 1.73 8.23 3.06
C HIS A 145 3.24 8.45 2.96
N VAL A 146 3.70 9.71 2.97
CA VAL A 146 5.13 10.03 3.12
C VAL A 146 5.68 9.38 4.38
N ARG A 147 5.06 9.66 5.55
CA ARG A 147 5.47 9.11 6.84
C ARG A 147 5.44 7.57 6.83
N GLN A 148 4.33 6.98 6.41
CA GLN A 148 4.17 5.53 6.31
C GLN A 148 5.27 4.91 5.45
N CYS A 149 5.60 5.51 4.30
CA CYS A 149 6.69 4.99 3.46
C CYS A 149 8.04 4.99 4.22
N PHE A 150 8.41 6.10 4.83
CA PHE A 150 9.68 6.18 5.57
C PHE A 150 9.72 5.23 6.77
N GLN A 151 8.60 5.07 7.49
CA GLN A 151 8.51 4.16 8.63
C GLN A 151 8.53 2.68 8.23
N ASN A 152 8.00 2.37 7.04
CA ASN A 152 7.89 1.00 6.56
C ASN A 152 9.13 0.50 5.82
N GLY A 153 10.10 1.36 5.52
CA GLY A 153 11.37 0.96 4.90
C GLY A 153 11.52 1.35 3.42
N GLY A 154 10.65 2.22 2.90
CA GLY A 154 10.76 2.75 1.53
C GLY A 154 9.66 2.28 0.58
N LEU A 155 9.85 2.55 -0.71
CA LEU A 155 8.86 2.32 -1.77
C LEU A 155 8.41 0.85 -1.84
N ASP A 156 9.35 -0.09 -1.74
CA ASP A 156 9.10 -1.51 -1.86
C ASP A 156 8.25 -2.04 -0.69
N GLN A 157 8.65 -1.72 0.54
CA GLN A 157 7.96 -2.16 1.74
C GLN A 157 6.62 -1.45 1.93
N PHE A 158 6.54 -0.17 1.57
CA PHE A 158 5.26 0.53 1.52
C PHE A 158 4.31 -0.13 0.53
N GLY A 159 4.77 -0.39 -0.70
CA GLY A 159 3.98 -1.05 -1.73
C GLY A 159 3.50 -2.43 -1.28
N TYR A 160 4.36 -3.20 -0.61
CA TYR A 160 4.01 -4.48 -0.02
C TYR A 160 2.85 -4.35 0.97
N GLN A 161 3.01 -3.51 1.99
CA GLN A 161 2.01 -3.38 3.06
C GLN A 161 0.69 -2.83 2.52
N TYR A 162 0.76 -1.84 1.62
CA TYR A 162 -0.42 -1.22 1.04
C TYR A 162 -1.27 -2.24 0.28
N PHE A 163 -0.66 -3.13 -0.50
CA PHE A 163 -1.40 -4.14 -1.27
C PHE A 163 -1.94 -5.27 -0.41
N VAL A 164 -1.21 -5.66 0.65
CA VAL A 164 -1.74 -6.60 1.65
C VAL A 164 -3.00 -6.03 2.30
N GLU A 165 -2.95 -4.78 2.74
CA GLU A 165 -4.11 -4.12 3.35
C GLU A 165 -5.24 -3.89 2.35
N TYR A 166 -4.92 -3.54 1.10
CA TYR A 166 -5.91 -3.43 0.03
C TYR A 166 -6.63 -4.77 -0.23
N LYS A 167 -5.89 -5.89 -0.24
CA LYS A 167 -6.50 -7.23 -0.36
C LYS A 167 -7.38 -7.55 0.84
N ARG A 168 -6.90 -7.32 2.06
CA ARG A 168 -7.67 -7.54 3.30
C ARG A 168 -8.94 -6.68 3.35
N ALA A 169 -8.87 -5.48 2.79
CA ALA A 169 -9.97 -4.56 2.59
C ALA A 169 -10.95 -4.97 1.48
N LYS A 170 -10.80 -6.17 0.89
CA LYS A 170 -11.59 -6.65 -0.25
C LYS A 170 -11.50 -5.70 -1.46
N GLN A 171 -10.32 -5.13 -1.67
CA GLN A 171 -10.00 -4.23 -2.78
C GLN A 171 -10.81 -2.92 -2.76
N LYS A 172 -11.13 -2.43 -1.56
CA LYS A 172 -11.81 -1.16 -1.33
C LYS A 172 -10.86 -0.18 -0.65
N TYR A 173 -10.57 0.95 -1.32
CA TYR A 173 -9.64 1.96 -0.83
C TYR A 173 -10.10 2.54 0.51
N GLU A 174 -11.39 2.83 0.65
CA GLU A 174 -11.99 3.37 1.87
C GLU A 174 -11.86 2.44 3.09
N ASN A 175 -11.60 1.14 2.85
CA ASN A 175 -11.42 0.15 3.90
C ASN A 175 -9.94 -0.21 4.12
N ASN A 176 -9.02 0.26 3.29
CA ASN A 176 -7.59 0.07 3.49
C ASN A 176 -7.16 0.84 4.75
N LEU A 177 -6.54 0.15 5.72
CA LEU A 177 -6.17 0.78 7.00
C LEU A 177 -5.20 1.96 6.82
N MET A 178 -4.32 1.89 5.81
CA MET A 178 -3.37 2.96 5.52
C MET A 178 -4.06 4.22 4.98
N GLU A 179 -5.07 4.04 4.13
CA GLU A 179 -5.93 5.12 3.61
C GLU A 179 -6.81 5.71 4.72
N ARG A 180 -7.38 4.85 5.59
CA ARG A 180 -8.19 5.30 6.72
C ARG A 180 -7.41 6.21 7.65
N GLU A 181 -6.15 5.88 7.95
CA GLU A 181 -5.27 6.76 8.73
C GLU A 181 -5.09 8.13 8.06
N ALA A 182 -4.87 8.13 6.74
CA ALA A 182 -4.68 9.35 5.97
C ALA A 182 -5.97 10.21 5.94
N TYR A 183 -7.13 9.61 5.69
CA TYR A 183 -8.43 10.28 5.76
C TYR A 183 -8.76 10.79 7.16
N ASP A 184 -8.43 10.04 8.22
CA ASP A 184 -8.66 10.47 9.60
C ASP A 184 -7.86 11.74 9.94
N LEU A 185 -6.62 11.85 9.45
CA LEU A 185 -5.87 13.08 9.60
C LEU A 185 -6.42 14.19 8.71
N GLN A 186 -6.69 13.93 7.44
CA GLN A 186 -7.28 14.90 6.50
C GLN A 186 -8.55 15.53 7.10
N ASN A 187 -9.46 14.71 7.63
CA ASN A 187 -10.71 15.17 8.21
C ASN A 187 -10.50 16.00 9.48
N ARG A 188 -9.55 15.61 10.35
CA ARG A 188 -9.19 16.42 11.53
C ARG A 188 -8.53 17.74 11.14
N PHE A 189 -7.66 17.72 10.13
CA PHE A 189 -6.99 18.90 9.61
C PHE A 189 -8.02 19.88 9.02
N ALA A 190 -8.93 19.37 8.18
CA ALA A 190 -10.02 20.11 7.59
C ALA A 190 -10.86 20.81 8.67
N LYS A 191 -11.34 20.08 9.68
CA LYS A 191 -12.13 20.64 10.80
C LYS A 191 -11.40 21.72 11.62
N ALA A 192 -10.08 21.72 11.65
CA ALA A 192 -9.30 22.66 12.44
C ALA A 192 -8.87 23.92 11.67
N ASN A 193 -9.01 23.93 10.34
CA ASN A 193 -8.45 24.97 9.46
C ASN A 193 -9.39 25.44 8.33
N LEU A 194 -10.61 24.88 8.24
CA LEU A 194 -11.74 25.36 7.42
C LEU A 194 -12.76 26.04 8.33
#